data_AF-A0A4S0J8R6-F1
#
_entry.id   AF-A0A4S0J8R6-F1
#
_cell.length_a   1.000
_cell.length_b   1.000
_cell.length_c   1.000
_cell.angle_alpha   90.00
_cell.angle_beta   90.00
_cell.angle_gamma   90.00
#
_symmetry.space_group_name_H-M   'P 1'
#
loop_
_entity.id
_entity.type
_entity.pdbx_description
1 polymer ?
#
loop_
_entity_poly.entity_id
_entity_poly.type
_entity_poly.pdbx_seq_one_letter_code
_entity_poly.pdbx_strand_id
1 'polypeptide(L)'
;ILVQEKVADRFVSMVLERAKAIKFGDPRDPATQLGTVVHEKAAALFEKRVCMAAEQGAEVLYDPGRKGALLPPIVVDRVSHHSDLVMEETFGPIVPIVRAPDDDEALIKLSNSTAFGLSSGVCTNDFRRMQKYIT
;
A
#
# COMPACT_ATOMS: atom_id res chain seq x y z
N ILE A 1 -1.67 1.68 -3.16
CA ILE A 1 -2.29 1.03 -4.34
C ILE A 1 -3.68 1.60 -4.50
N LEU A 2 -4.01 2.19 -5.66
CA LEU A 2 -5.37 2.60 -5.98
C LEU A 2 -6.05 1.48 -6.78
N VAL A 3 -7.17 0.97 -6.30
CA VAL A 3 -7.91 -0.13 -6.96
C VAL A 3 -9.36 0.27 -7.19
N GLN A 4 -9.89 0.02 -8.38
CA GLN A 4 -11.30 0.30 -8.69
C GLN A 4 -12.23 -0.68 -7.94
N GLU A 5 -13.35 -0.17 -7.43
CA GLU A 5 -14.26 -0.91 -6.53
C GLU A 5 -14.70 -2.26 -7.09
N LYS A 6 -15.05 -2.35 -8.39
CA LYS A 6 -15.52 -3.61 -9.03
C LYS A 6 -14.56 -4.79 -8.93
N VAL A 7 -13.26 -4.53 -8.78
CA VAL A 7 -12.23 -5.58 -8.71
C VAL A 7 -11.55 -5.67 -7.35
N ALA A 8 -11.87 -4.76 -6.42
CA ALA A 8 -11.18 -4.62 -5.14
C ALA A 8 -11.22 -5.91 -4.32
N ASP A 9 -12.39 -6.54 -4.15
CA ASP A 9 -12.52 -7.72 -3.28
C ASP A 9 -11.64 -8.89 -3.72
N ARG A 10 -11.64 -9.21 -5.03
CA ARG A 10 -10.79 -10.26 -5.60
C ARG A 10 -9.32 -9.87 -5.57
N PHE A 11 -9.01 -8.60 -5.81
CA PHE A 11 -7.63 -8.11 -5.81
C PHE A 11 -7.02 -8.18 -4.41
N VAL A 12 -7.74 -7.72 -3.40
CA VAL A 12 -7.30 -7.69 -2.00
C VAL A 12 -6.97 -9.09 -1.50
N SER A 13 -7.81 -10.10 -1.81
CA SER A 13 -7.52 -11.49 -1.43
C SER A 13 -6.22 -12.00 -2.05
N MET A 14 -5.97 -11.68 -3.33
CA MET A 14 -4.75 -12.06 -4.04
C MET A 14 -3.50 -11.35 -3.51
N VAL A 15 -3.62 -10.09 -3.05
CA VAL A 15 -2.55 -9.34 -2.40
C VAL A 15 -2.23 -9.96 -1.05
N LEU A 16 -3.25 -10.24 -0.24
CA LEU A 16 -3.10 -10.81 1.10
C LEU A 16 -2.39 -12.17 1.06
N GLU A 17 -2.77 -13.04 0.13
CA GLU A 17 -2.14 -14.35 -0.07
C GLU A 17 -0.64 -14.19 -0.36
N ARG A 18 -0.27 -13.28 -1.28
CA ARG A 18 1.13 -13.02 -1.64
C ARG A 18 1.92 -12.40 -0.50
N ALA A 19 1.34 -11.43 0.22
CA ALA A 19 2.00 -10.78 1.35
C ALA A 19 2.33 -11.78 2.48
N LYS A 20 1.42 -12.72 2.76
CA LYS A 20 1.64 -13.79 3.75
C LYS A 20 2.76 -14.77 3.34
N ALA A 21 3.01 -14.92 2.05
CA ALA A 21 4.08 -15.79 1.55
C ALA A 21 5.48 -15.16 1.64
N ILE A 22 5.58 -13.85 1.87
CA ILE A 22 6.87 -13.13 1.95
C ILE A 22 7.60 -13.52 3.25
N LYS A 23 8.82 -14.03 3.11
CA LYS A 23 9.73 -14.29 4.24
C LYS A 23 10.44 -12.99 4.66
N PHE A 24 10.10 -12.47 5.83
CA PHE A 24 10.75 -11.31 6.43
C PHE A 24 11.54 -11.71 7.67
N GLY A 25 12.76 -11.19 7.84
CA GLY A 25 13.67 -11.69 8.88
C GLY A 25 15.09 -11.16 8.79
N ASP A 26 16.05 -12.03 9.13
CA ASP A 26 17.48 -11.69 9.13
C ASP A 26 17.95 -11.36 7.69
N PRO A 27 18.46 -10.14 7.44
CA PRO A 27 18.98 -9.76 6.13
C PRO A 27 20.17 -10.59 5.63
N ARG A 28 20.83 -11.35 6.51
CA ARG A 28 21.94 -12.25 6.13
C ARG A 28 21.46 -13.61 5.63
N ASP A 29 20.22 -14.00 5.91
CA ASP A 29 19.67 -15.26 5.40
C ASP A 29 19.32 -15.10 3.91
N PRO A 30 19.90 -15.90 3.00
CA PRO A 30 19.60 -15.82 1.57
C PRO A 30 18.14 -16.17 1.23
N ALA A 31 17.39 -16.81 2.12
CA ALA A 31 15.96 -17.07 1.96
C ALA A 31 15.08 -15.89 2.36
N THR A 32 15.62 -14.87 3.05
CA THR A 32 14.88 -13.66 3.43
C THR A 32 14.62 -12.80 2.19
N GLN A 33 13.35 -12.46 1.99
CA GLN A 33 12.91 -11.59 0.89
C GLN A 33 12.73 -10.14 1.34
N LEU A 34 12.48 -9.92 2.62
CA LEU A 34 12.28 -8.59 3.21
C LEU A 34 13.11 -8.43 4.50
N GLY A 35 14.09 -7.53 4.46
CA GLY A 35 14.90 -7.15 5.62
C GLY A 35 14.26 -6.05 6.46
N THR A 36 15.07 -5.39 7.29
CA THR A 36 14.62 -4.26 8.11
C THR A 36 14.49 -2.98 7.30
N VAL A 37 13.70 -2.01 7.80
CA VAL A 37 13.85 -0.62 7.38
C VAL A 37 15.10 0.00 7.98
N VAL A 38 15.41 1.26 7.64
CA VAL A 38 16.66 1.94 8.03
C VAL A 38 16.92 1.96 9.54
N HIS A 39 15.90 2.17 10.37
CA HIS A 39 16.03 2.18 11.84
C HIS A 39 14.66 2.05 12.53
N GLU A 40 14.67 1.70 13.81
CA GLU A 40 13.45 1.46 14.60
C GLU A 40 12.48 2.66 14.63
N LYS A 41 12.99 3.89 14.73
CA LYS A 41 12.14 5.10 14.74
C LYS A 41 11.29 5.24 13.47
N ALA A 42 11.80 4.78 12.31
CA ALA A 42 11.06 4.82 11.06
C ALA A 42 9.99 3.73 11.06
N ALA A 43 10.35 2.51 11.49
CA ALA A 43 9.42 1.41 11.64
C ALA A 43 8.24 1.77 12.56
N ALA A 44 8.51 2.39 13.70
CA ALA A 44 7.49 2.85 14.65
C ALA A 44 6.58 3.96 14.07
N LEU A 45 7.13 4.86 13.26
CA LEU A 45 6.34 5.89 12.57
C LEU A 45 5.38 5.26 11.55
N PHE A 46 5.84 4.27 10.78
CA PHE A 46 5.02 3.59 9.78
C PHE A 46 3.90 2.77 10.43
N GLU A 47 4.23 2.03 11.50
CA GLU A 47 3.25 1.31 12.33
C GLU A 47 2.20 2.27 12.91
N LYS A 48 2.62 3.44 13.43
CA LYS A 48 1.70 4.46 13.93
C LYS A 48 0.72 4.95 12.84
N ARG A 49 1.20 5.22 11.63
CA ARG A 49 0.35 5.62 10.49
C ARG A 49 -0.67 4.54 10.13
N VAL A 50 -0.29 3.26 10.21
CA VAL A 50 -1.22 2.13 10.02
C VAL A 50 -2.31 2.15 11.08
N CYS A 51 -1.94 2.29 12.36
CA CYS A 51 -2.93 2.38 13.45
C CYS A 51 -3.90 3.56 13.27
N MET A 52 -3.38 4.74 12.92
CA MET A 52 -4.21 5.91 12.65
C MET A 52 -5.15 5.71 11.44
N ALA A 53 -4.67 5.04 10.39
CA ALA A 53 -5.53 4.69 9.26
C ALA A 53 -6.65 3.71 9.68
N ALA A 54 -6.36 2.74 10.56
CA ALA A 54 -7.35 1.81 11.10
C ALA A 54 -8.41 2.54 11.95
N GLU A 55 -8.00 3.51 12.78
CA GLU A 55 -8.92 4.38 13.52
C GLU A 55 -9.81 5.22 12.60
N GLN A 56 -9.35 5.52 11.39
CA GLN A 56 -10.10 6.24 10.35
C GLN A 56 -10.97 5.32 9.47
N GLY A 57 -11.09 4.03 9.82
CA GLY A 57 -11.95 3.07 9.13
C GLY A 57 -11.24 2.13 8.14
N ALA A 58 -9.91 2.14 8.10
CA ALA A 58 -9.16 1.14 7.34
C ALA A 58 -9.19 -0.24 8.03
N GLU A 59 -9.08 -1.29 7.24
CA GLU A 59 -9.06 -2.68 7.70
C GLU A 59 -7.64 -3.24 7.64
N VAL A 60 -7.04 -3.54 8.80
CA VAL A 60 -5.73 -4.20 8.86
C VAL A 60 -5.91 -5.70 8.64
N LEU A 61 -5.49 -6.20 7.47
CA LEU A 61 -5.69 -7.59 7.05
C LEU A 61 -4.54 -8.51 7.41
N TYR A 62 -3.33 -7.96 7.50
CA TYR A 62 -2.14 -8.70 7.88
C TYR A 62 -1.15 -7.79 8.61
N ASP A 63 -0.92 -8.11 9.88
CA ASP A 63 0.12 -7.50 10.69
C ASP A 63 0.61 -8.52 11.74
N PRO A 64 1.69 -9.28 11.45
CA PRO A 64 2.28 -10.22 12.39
C PRO A 64 3.11 -9.53 13.50
N GLY A 65 3.16 -8.20 13.52
CA GLY A 65 3.83 -7.38 14.53
C GLY A 65 5.26 -6.97 14.16
N ARG A 66 5.61 -5.72 14.50
CA ARG A 66 6.96 -5.16 14.36
C ARG A 66 7.93 -5.76 15.38
N LYS A 67 9.20 -5.89 14.98
CA LYS A 67 10.32 -6.26 15.88
C LYS A 67 11.49 -5.29 15.68
N GLY A 68 11.58 -4.25 16.52
CA GLY A 68 12.60 -3.20 16.37
C GLY A 68 12.47 -2.49 15.02
N ALA A 69 13.51 -2.55 14.18
CA ALA A 69 13.51 -2.04 12.81
C ALA A 69 12.95 -3.02 11.77
N LEU A 70 12.65 -4.27 12.14
CA LEU A 70 12.01 -5.24 11.25
C LEU A 70 10.50 -4.97 11.22
N LEU A 71 10.01 -4.56 10.05
CA LEU A 71 8.60 -4.33 9.82
C LEU A 71 8.08 -5.37 8.82
N PRO A 72 6.98 -6.08 9.13
CA PRO A 72 6.40 -7.03 8.19
C PRO A 72 5.76 -6.31 7.00
N PRO A 73 5.40 -7.04 5.92
CA PRO A 73 4.69 -6.47 4.79
C PRO A 73 3.21 -6.24 5.15
N ILE A 74 2.94 -5.22 5.98
CA ILE A 74 1.62 -4.96 6.57
C ILE A 74 0.62 -4.66 5.45
N VAL A 75 -0.49 -5.41 5.40
CA VAL A 75 -1.55 -5.21 4.42
C VAL A 75 -2.73 -4.50 5.06
N VAL A 76 -3.13 -3.38 4.48
CA VAL A 76 -4.26 -2.58 4.94
C VAL A 76 -5.20 -2.32 3.76
N ASP A 77 -6.46 -2.66 3.90
CA ASP A 77 -7.52 -2.36 2.92
C ASP A 77 -8.41 -1.22 3.41
N ARG A 78 -9.21 -0.65 2.49
CA ARG A 78 -10.12 0.47 2.74
C ARG A 78 -9.42 1.68 3.35
N VAL A 79 -8.17 1.89 2.98
CA VAL A 79 -7.39 3.03 3.47
C VAL A 79 -8.04 4.31 2.94
N SER A 80 -8.39 5.23 3.85
CA SER A 80 -8.84 6.56 3.45
C SER A 80 -7.72 7.27 2.70
N HIS A 81 -8.04 7.80 1.52
CA HIS A 81 -7.08 8.56 0.71
C HIS A 81 -6.54 9.79 1.43
N HIS A 82 -7.26 10.33 2.43
CA HIS A 82 -6.81 11.48 3.22
C HIS A 82 -5.97 11.11 4.44
N SER A 83 -5.71 9.82 4.67
CA SER A 83 -4.90 9.39 5.80
C SER A 83 -3.41 9.69 5.61
N ASP A 84 -2.72 10.01 6.70
CA ASP A 84 -1.25 10.21 6.70
C ASP A 84 -0.48 9.00 6.13
N LEU A 85 -1.09 7.81 6.11
CA LEU A 85 -0.47 6.61 5.57
C LEU A 85 -0.18 6.73 4.07
N VAL A 86 -1.06 7.41 3.32
CA VAL A 86 -0.99 7.50 1.84
C VAL A 86 -0.86 8.93 1.31
N MET A 87 -1.20 9.95 2.10
CA MET A 87 -0.96 11.35 1.73
C MET A 87 0.49 11.77 1.95
N GLU A 88 1.11 11.25 3.00
CA GLU A 88 2.53 11.43 3.28
C GLU A 88 3.33 10.25 2.75
N GLU A 89 4.59 10.51 2.40
CA GLU A 89 5.46 9.44 1.92
C GLU A 89 5.81 8.48 3.07
N THR A 90 5.31 7.24 2.97
CA THR A 90 5.57 6.16 3.92
C THR A 90 6.60 5.20 3.33
N PHE A 91 7.88 5.43 3.65
CA PHE A 91 9.05 4.64 3.18
C PHE A 91 9.20 3.27 3.89
N GLY A 92 8.09 2.57 4.09
CA GLY A 92 8.06 1.25 4.73
C GLY A 92 7.46 0.20 3.81
N PRO A 93 7.62 -1.10 4.15
CA PRO A 93 7.00 -2.20 3.41
C PRO A 93 5.48 -2.30 3.67
N ILE A 94 4.76 -1.18 3.78
CA ILE A 94 3.31 -1.20 3.93
C ILE A 94 2.69 -1.41 2.56
N VAL A 95 1.62 -2.21 2.51
CA VAL A 95 0.81 -2.45 1.32
C VAL A 95 -0.58 -1.83 1.54
N PRO A 96 -0.70 -0.48 1.44
CA PRO A 96 -1.99 0.19 1.61
C PRO A 96 -2.80 0.10 0.32
N ILE A 97 -4.05 -0.34 0.46
CA ILE A 97 -5.04 -0.44 -0.61
C ILE A 97 -6.11 0.62 -0.37
N VAL A 98 -6.16 1.58 -1.28
CA VAL A 98 -7.19 2.62 -1.34
C VAL A 98 -8.18 2.19 -2.43
N ARG A 99 -9.43 1.96 -2.03
CA ARG A 99 -10.49 1.64 -2.98
C ARG A 99 -11.02 2.94 -3.59
N ALA A 100 -11.13 2.96 -4.91
CA ALA A 100 -11.42 4.14 -5.69
C ALA A 100 -12.63 3.90 -6.60
N PRO A 101 -13.30 4.97 -7.05
CA PRO A 101 -14.44 4.85 -7.95
C PRO A 101 -14.10 4.11 -9.25
N ASP A 102 -15.08 3.39 -9.81
CA ASP A 102 -14.99 2.80 -11.16
C ASP A 102 -15.15 3.87 -12.27
N ASP A 103 -14.56 5.04 -12.07
CA ASP A 103 -14.53 6.17 -13.00
C ASP A 103 -13.09 6.64 -13.14
N ASP A 104 -12.61 6.71 -14.38
CA ASP A 104 -11.21 7.02 -14.67
C ASP A 104 -10.84 8.45 -14.31
N GLU A 105 -11.75 9.41 -14.54
CA GLU A 105 -11.50 10.82 -14.19
C GLU A 105 -11.36 11.01 -12.69
N ALA A 106 -12.28 10.44 -11.91
CA ALA A 106 -12.24 10.47 -10.46
C ALA A 106 -10.96 9.79 -9.93
N LEU A 107 -10.58 8.64 -10.49
CA LEU A 107 -9.37 7.92 -10.11
C LEU A 107 -8.08 8.71 -10.47
N ILE A 108 -8.02 9.35 -11.64
CA ILE A 108 -6.89 10.20 -12.03
C ILE A 108 -6.78 11.41 -11.10
N LYS A 109 -7.90 12.09 -10.79
CA LYS A 109 -7.92 13.20 -9.83
C LYS A 109 -7.46 12.77 -8.44
N LEU A 110 -7.90 11.61 -7.98
CA LEU A 110 -7.46 11.04 -6.71
C LEU A 110 -5.94 10.80 -6.71
N SER A 111 -5.41 10.18 -7.78
CA SER A 111 -3.98 9.94 -7.95
C SER A 111 -3.15 11.22 -7.94
N ASN A 112 -3.64 12.28 -8.59
CA ASN A 112 -2.94 13.57 -8.73
C ASN A 112 -3.13 14.51 -7.53
N SER A 113 -3.82 14.08 -6.47
CA SER A 113 -4.18 14.96 -5.34
C SER A 113 -3.14 15.03 -4.22
N THR A 114 -2.04 14.29 -4.33
CA THR A 114 -0.89 14.43 -3.41
C THR A 114 0.06 15.53 -3.90
N ALA A 115 0.96 15.99 -3.03
CA ALA A 115 2.00 16.94 -3.42
C ALA A 115 3.13 16.33 -4.28
N PHE A 116 3.08 15.01 -4.52
CA PHE A 116 4.14 14.24 -5.17
C PHE A 116 3.79 13.89 -6.63
N GLY A 117 4.82 13.67 -7.45
CA GLY A 117 4.68 13.35 -8.88
C GLY A 117 5.95 12.76 -9.49
N LEU A 118 6.39 11.62 -8.97
CA LEU A 118 7.65 10.98 -9.40
C LEU A 118 7.45 9.95 -10.52
N SER A 119 6.60 8.95 -10.27
CA SER A 119 6.32 7.85 -11.19
C SER A 119 4.94 7.28 -10.91
N SER A 120 4.39 6.53 -11.86
CA SER A 120 3.11 5.82 -11.72
C SER A 120 3.14 4.51 -12.50
N GLY A 121 2.29 3.56 -12.10
CA GLY A 121 2.10 2.29 -12.79
C GLY A 121 0.62 1.99 -12.92
N VAL A 122 0.18 1.62 -14.12
CA VAL A 122 -1.23 1.35 -14.44
C VAL A 122 -1.37 -0.05 -15.03
N CYS A 123 -2.21 -0.88 -14.40
CA CYS A 123 -2.50 -2.23 -14.86
C CYS A 123 -3.89 -2.26 -15.52
N THR A 124 -3.91 -2.32 -16.85
CA THR A 124 -5.13 -2.49 -17.65
C THR A 124 -4.79 -3.17 -18.97
N ASN A 125 -5.76 -3.76 -19.66
CA ASN A 125 -5.61 -4.27 -21.03
C ASN A 125 -6.28 -3.37 -22.07
N ASP A 126 -6.95 -2.29 -21.63
CA ASP A 126 -7.63 -1.35 -22.53
C ASP A 126 -6.68 -0.23 -22.94
N PHE A 127 -6.30 -0.22 -24.23
CA PHE A 127 -5.40 0.78 -24.79
C PHE A 127 -5.91 2.23 -24.65
N ARG A 128 -7.22 2.46 -24.75
CA ARG A 128 -7.80 3.80 -24.59
C ARG A 128 -7.65 4.29 -23.16
N ARG A 129 -7.85 3.39 -22.19
CA ARG A 129 -7.59 3.70 -20.77
C ARG A 129 -6.10 3.93 -20.56
N MET A 130 -5.21 3.06 -21.07
CA MET A 130 -3.76 3.27 -20.95
C MET A 130 -3.35 4.68 -21.39
N GLN A 131 -3.74 5.09 -22.59
CA GLN A 131 -3.39 6.41 -23.12
C GLN A 131 -3.92 7.54 -22.23
N LYS A 132 -5.15 7.41 -21.74
CA LYS A 132 -5.76 8.40 -20.83
C LYS A 132 -5.01 8.58 -19.51
N TYR A 133 -4.35 7.55 -18.99
CA TYR A 133 -3.52 7.68 -17.77
C TYR A 133 -2.10 8.19 -18.07
N ILE A 134 -1.67 8.16 -19.33
CA ILE A 134 -0.36 8.67 -19.77
C ILE A 134 -0.41 10.17 -20.06
N THR A 135 -1.53 10.64 -20.64
CA THR A 135 -1.72 12.03 -21.11
C THR A 135 -2.60 12.84 -20.19
#